data_AF-A0A2Y9AE84-F1
#
_entry.id   AF-A0A2Y9AE84-F1
#
_cell.length_a   1.000
_cell.length_b   1.000
_cell.length_c   1.000
_cell.angle_alpha   90.00
_cell.angle_beta   90.00
_cell.angle_gamma   90.00
#
_symmetry.space_group_name_H-M   'P 1'
#
loop_
_entity.id
_entity.type
_entity.pdbx_description
1 polymer ?
#
loop_
_entity_poly.entity_id
_entity_poly.type
_entity_poly.pdbx_seq_one_letter_code
_entity_poly.pdbx_strand_id
1 'polypeptide(L)'
;MGLLLIATFLLLLSDPGLPFEAVMFEAVSAMGTVGLSMGITGELTGLGKLIVIVLMTAGRVGILTFGMALASHDESRAEEADNDLVLSGQTRPARFVPSGRATDSEVDRAVGWASPCPPRRAIPRGRWA
;
A
#
# COMPACT_ATOMS: atom_id res chain seq x y z
N MET A 1 5.12 14.56 15.29
CA MET A 1 5.97 14.84 16.48
C MET A 1 5.21 15.51 17.62
N GLY A 2 4.40 16.55 17.38
CA GLY A 2 3.66 17.24 18.44
C GLY A 2 2.79 16.34 19.33
N LEU A 3 2.01 15.43 18.74
CA LEU A 3 1.16 14.49 19.50
C LEU A 3 1.96 13.61 20.47
N LEU A 4 3.15 13.16 20.05
CA LEU A 4 3.98 12.26 20.82
C LEU A 4 4.57 12.99 22.05
N LEU A 5 5.07 14.22 21.86
CA LEU A 5 5.56 15.06 22.97
C LEU A 5 4.46 15.37 23.98
N ILE A 6 3.27 15.72 23.50
CA ILE A 6 2.11 16.00 24.35
C ILE A 6 1.72 14.75 25.14
N ALA A 7 1.59 13.59 24.48
CA ALA A 7 1.22 12.35 25.15
C ALA A 7 2.24 11.90 26.20
N THR A 8 3.54 11.98 25.89
CA THR A 8 4.62 11.71 26.86
C THR A 8 4.54 12.67 28.04
N PHE A 9 4.34 13.97 27.81
CA PHE A 9 4.20 14.94 28.89
C PHE A 9 2.97 14.67 29.79
N LEU A 10 1.81 14.35 29.21
CA LEU A 10 0.63 13.97 29.99
C LEU A 10 0.84 12.68 30.80
N LEU A 11 1.54 11.69 30.24
CA LEU A 11 1.85 10.45 30.96
C LEU A 11 2.78 10.69 32.16
N LEU A 12 3.82 11.52 32.00
CA LEU A 12 4.69 11.91 33.11
C LEU A 12 3.93 12.68 34.20
N LEU A 13 2.92 13.47 33.84
CA LEU A 13 2.07 14.16 34.82
C LEU A 13 1.12 13.21 35.56
N SER A 14 0.58 12.20 34.87
CA SER A 14 -0.29 11.19 35.48
C SER A 14 0.46 10.26 36.42
N ASP A 15 1.68 9.85 36.04
CA ASP A 15 2.47 8.86 36.77
C ASP A 15 3.93 9.34 36.92
N PRO A 16 4.20 10.29 37.83
CA PRO A 16 5.54 10.90 38.00
C PRO A 16 6.60 9.95 38.57
N GLY A 17 6.21 8.74 39.01
CA GLY A 17 7.11 7.73 39.55
C GLY A 17 7.74 6.79 38.51
N LEU A 18 7.30 6.86 37.25
CA LEU A 18 7.76 5.96 36.20
C LEU A 18 9.05 6.46 35.52
N PRO A 19 9.97 5.56 35.15
CA PRO A 19 11.18 5.94 34.43
C PRO A 19 10.85 6.52 33.05
N PHE A 20 11.50 7.62 32.70
CA PHE A 20 11.22 8.39 31.48
C PHE A 20 11.40 7.55 30.21
N GLU A 21 12.45 6.73 30.16
CA GLU A 21 12.77 5.85 29.04
C GLU A 21 11.61 4.88 28.76
N ALA A 22 11.01 4.38 29.84
CA ALA A 22 9.91 3.44 29.76
C ALA A 22 8.64 4.14 29.26
N VAL A 23 8.32 5.33 29.78
CA VAL A 23 7.18 6.14 29.30
C VAL A 23 7.33 6.54 27.84
N MET A 24 8.55 6.93 27.42
CA MET A 24 8.80 7.32 26.03
C MET A 24 8.66 6.13 25.08
N PHE A 25 9.14 4.95 25.47
CA PHE A 25 8.98 3.73 24.69
C PHE A 25 7.51 3.31 24.57
N GLU A 26 6.72 3.40 25.64
CA GLU A 26 5.28 3.17 25.59
C GLU A 26 4.59 4.14 24.62
N ALA A 27 4.90 5.44 24.71
CA ALA A 27 4.33 6.45 23.83
C ALA A 27 4.67 6.16 22.35
N VAL A 28 5.93 5.85 22.04
CA VAL A 28 6.37 5.54 20.67
C VAL A 28 5.73 4.24 20.17
N SER A 29 5.71 3.18 20.98
CA SER A 29 5.12 1.88 20.64
C SER A 29 3.61 2.00 20.39
N ALA A 30 2.89 2.75 21.23
CA ALA A 30 1.47 3.00 21.06
C ALA A 30 1.18 3.83 19.81
N MET A 31 1.97 4.88 19.55
CA MET A 31 1.82 5.69 18.33
C MET A 31 2.10 4.89 17.04
N GLY A 32 3.02 3.92 17.11
CA GLY A 32 3.29 2.98 16.03
C GLY A 32 2.38 1.75 16.00
N THR A 33 1.48 1.59 16.97
CA THR A 33 0.64 0.39 17.17
C THR A 33 1.43 -0.93 17.19
N VAL A 34 2.67 -0.91 17.72
CA VAL A 34 3.57 -2.07 17.74
C VAL A 34 3.14 -3.11 18.79
N GLY A 35 2.46 -2.66 19.85
CA GLY A 35 1.96 -3.52 20.92
C GLY A 35 3.05 -4.03 21.88
N LEU A 36 4.24 -3.44 21.83
CA LEU A 36 5.32 -3.74 22.76
C LEU A 36 5.23 -2.82 23.98
N SER A 37 5.50 -3.40 25.15
CA SER A 37 5.49 -2.70 26.43
C SER A 37 6.70 -3.10 27.26
N MET A 38 7.21 -2.18 28.07
CA MET A 38 8.22 -2.48 29.10
C MET A 38 7.62 -3.00 30.41
N GLY A 39 6.33 -3.36 30.41
CA GLY A 39 5.62 -3.93 31.58
C GLY A 39 4.96 -2.88 32.48
N ILE A 40 5.12 -1.60 32.17
CA ILE A 40 4.56 -0.47 32.93
C ILE A 40 3.09 -0.17 32.59
N THR A 41 2.57 -0.61 31.45
CA THR A 41 1.17 -0.35 31.04
C THR A 41 0.15 -0.87 32.07
N GLY A 42 0.51 -1.87 32.87
CA GLY A 42 -0.32 -2.40 33.95
C GLY A 42 -0.44 -1.44 35.15
N GLU A 43 0.67 -0.77 35.49
CA GLU A 43 0.80 0.16 36.62
C GLU A 43 0.30 1.57 36.31
N LEU A 44 0.07 1.89 35.03
CA LEU A 44 -0.50 3.17 34.62
C LEU A 44 -1.85 3.43 35.31
N THR A 45 -2.02 4.68 35.77
CA THR A 45 -3.30 5.20 36.25
C THR A 45 -4.39 5.08 35.18
N GLY A 46 -5.67 5.13 35.59
CA GLY A 46 -6.80 5.09 34.65
C GLY A 46 -6.73 6.17 33.57
N LEU A 47 -6.19 7.34 33.90
CA LEU A 47 -5.91 8.42 32.95
C LEU A 47 -4.78 8.07 31.97
N GLY A 48 -3.67 7.51 32.46
CA GLY A 48 -2.56 7.03 31.61
C GLY A 48 -3.04 6.03 30.56
N LYS A 49 -3.89 5.08 30.95
CA LYS A 49 -4.46 4.07 30.03
C LYS A 49 -5.32 4.72 28.95
N LEU A 50 -6.12 5.73 29.30
CA LEU A 50 -6.93 6.48 28.34
C LEU A 50 -6.07 7.20 27.30
N ILE A 51 -4.97 7.83 27.74
CA ILE A 51 -4.03 8.52 26.87
C ILE A 51 -3.42 7.55 25.85
N VAL A 52 -3.00 6.35 26.30
CA VAL A 52 -2.45 5.31 25.43
C VAL A 52 -3.46 4.84 24.38
N ILE A 53 -4.73 4.64 24.77
CA ILE A 53 -5.81 4.23 23.83
C ILE A 53 -6.01 5.28 22.74
N VAL A 54 -6.04 6.57 23.11
CA VAL A 54 -6.15 7.67 22.14
C VAL A 54 -4.92 7.70 21.23
N LEU A 55 -3.72 7.46 21.78
CA LEU A 55 -2.48 7.47 21.02
C LEU A 55 -2.43 6.34 19.98
N MET A 56 -2.88 5.14 20.33
CA MET A 56 -3.01 4.00 19.39
C MET A 56 -3.99 4.31 18.25
N THR A 57 -5.11 4.96 18.56
CA THR A 57 -6.11 5.34 17.57
C THR A 57 -5.53 6.36 16.60
N ALA A 58 -4.83 7.38 17.11
CA ALA A 58 -4.19 8.40 16.28
C ALA A 58 -3.08 7.81 15.38
N GLY A 59 -2.28 6.88 15.90
CA GLY A 59 -1.29 6.13 15.13
C GLY A 59 -1.88 5.39 13.94
N ARG A 60 -2.98 4.68 14.18
CA ARG A 60 -3.71 3.94 13.14
C ARG A 60 -4.31 4.87 12.08
N VAL A 61 -4.95 5.97 12.49
CA VAL A 61 -5.52 6.97 11.57
C VAL A 61 -4.43 7.57 10.69
N GLY A 62 -3.26 7.87 11.27
CA GLY A 62 -2.11 8.41 10.51
C GLY A 62 -1.67 7.49 9.37
N ILE A 63 -1.52 6.19 9.64
CA ILE A 63 -1.09 5.21 8.64
C ILE A 63 -2.17 5.01 7.55
N LEU A 64 -3.45 4.94 7.94
CA LEU A 64 -4.56 4.76 6.99
C LEU A 64 -4.71 5.97 6.05
N THR A 65 -4.65 7.19 6.58
CA THR A 65 -4.71 8.41 5.77
C THR A 65 -3.53 8.51 4.82
N PHE A 66 -2.32 8.19 5.30
CA PHE A 66 -1.13 8.17 4.46
C PHE A 66 -1.23 7.13 3.33
N GLY A 67 -1.73 5.93 3.64
CA GLY A 67 -1.99 4.89 2.64
C GLY A 67 -3.00 5.32 1.58
N MET A 68 -4.10 5.96 1.97
CA MET A 68 -5.09 6.50 1.03
C MET A 68 -4.55 7.64 0.17
N ALA A 69 -3.76 8.55 0.76
CA ALA A 69 -3.13 9.64 0.01
C ALA A 69 -2.22 9.11 -1.09
N LEU A 70 -1.45 8.04 -0.82
CA LEU A 70 -0.63 7.39 -1.83
C LEU A 70 -1.47 6.65 -2.90
N ALA A 71 -2.53 5.94 -2.49
CA ALA A 71 -3.39 5.20 -3.41
C ALA A 71 -4.20 6.11 -4.35
N SER A 72 -4.51 7.35 -3.93
CA SER A 72 -5.32 8.30 -4.70
C SER A 72 -4.65 8.84 -5.99
N HIS A 73 -3.39 8.49 -6.26
CA HIS A 73 -2.65 8.96 -7.43
C HIS A 73 -2.72 8.03 -8.67
N ASP A 74 -3.41 6.88 -8.61
CA ASP A 74 -3.45 5.92 -9.73
C ASP A 74 -4.73 5.96 -10.58
N GLU A 75 -5.84 6.50 -10.07
CA GLU A 75 -7.13 6.40 -10.78
C GLU A 75 -7.24 7.34 -12.00
N SER A 76 -6.52 8.46 -12.00
CA SER A 76 -6.52 9.41 -13.12
C SER A 76 -5.74 8.96 -14.37
N ARG A 77 -4.95 7.87 -14.30
CA ARG A 77 -4.15 7.38 -15.44
C ARG A 77 -4.72 6.12 -16.10
N ALA A 78 -5.56 5.38 -15.38
CA ALA A 78 -6.24 4.20 -15.90
C ALA A 78 -7.50 4.56 -16.71
N GLU A 79 -8.21 5.63 -16.35
CA GLU A 79 -9.45 6.05 -17.04
C GLU A 79 -9.17 6.76 -18.38
N GLU A 80 -8.03 7.45 -18.51
CA GLU A 80 -7.64 8.15 -19.75
C GLU A 80 -7.17 7.18 -20.85
N ALA A 81 -6.49 6.09 -20.47
CA ALA A 81 -6.05 5.05 -21.42
C ALA A 81 -7.21 4.23 -22.02
N ASP A 82 -8.30 4.03 -21.27
CA ASP A 82 -9.50 3.33 -21.75
C ASP A 82 -10.34 4.22 -22.66
N ASN A 83 -10.52 5.50 -22.31
CA ASN A 83 -11.27 6.47 -23.12
C ASN A 83 -10.60 6.71 -24.49
N ASP A 84 -9.26 6.75 -24.54
CA ASP A 84 -8.49 6.87 -25.79
C ASP A 84 -8.67 5.66 -26.72
N LEU A 85 -8.75 4.44 -26.17
CA LEU A 85 -9.02 3.22 -26.94
C LEU A 85 -10.46 3.20 -27.47
N VAL A 86 -11.43 3.60 -26.66
CA VAL A 86 -12.84 3.73 -27.08
C VAL A 86 -13.02 4.80 -28.16
N LEU A 87 -12.29 5.93 -28.07
CA LEU A 87 -12.26 6.97 -29.10
C LEU A 87 -11.55 6.53 -30.39
N SER A 88 -10.53 5.68 -30.30
CA SER A 88 -9.83 5.15 -31.49
C SER A 88 -10.73 4.26 -32.37
N GLY A 89 -11.73 3.61 -31.77
CA GLY A 89 -12.76 2.83 -32.46
C GLY A 89 -13.79 3.67 -33.24
N GLN A 90 -13.83 5.00 -33.05
CA GLN A 90 -14.74 5.91 -33.77
C GLN A 90 -14.04 6.87 -34.74
N THR A 91 -12.72 6.79 -34.89
CA THR A 91 -12.02 7.60 -35.89
C THR A 91 -12.19 7.05 -37.31
N ARG A 92 -13.14 7.68 -38.02
CA ARG A 92 -13.15 8.08 -39.44
C ARG A 92 -12.28 7.29 -40.42
N PRO A 93 -12.82 6.91 -41.61
CA PRO A 93 -12.10 6.12 -42.61
C PRO A 93 -10.74 6.76 -42.95
N ALA A 94 -9.69 5.97 -42.81
CA ALA A 94 -8.31 6.35 -43.12
C ALA A 94 -8.24 6.95 -44.53
N ARG A 95 -7.88 8.23 -44.60
CA ARG A 95 -7.49 8.88 -45.86
C ARG A 95 -6.22 8.17 -46.34
N PHE A 96 -6.36 7.46 -47.46
CA PHE A 96 -5.26 6.78 -48.14
C PHE A 96 -4.15 7.78 -48.49
N VAL A 97 -2.99 7.63 -47.87
CA VAL A 97 -1.75 8.34 -48.23
C VAL A 97 -0.76 7.27 -48.72
N PRO A 98 -0.47 7.17 -50.03
CA PRO A 98 0.55 6.27 -50.51
C PRO A 98 1.91 6.99 -50.57
N SER A 99 2.95 6.38 -49.99
CA SER A 99 4.33 6.77 -50.28
C SER A 99 5.32 5.65 -49.93
N GLY A 100 5.79 4.94 -50.96
CA GLY A 100 7.21 4.55 -51.09
C GLY A 100 7.74 3.30 -50.37
N ARG A 101 7.58 2.14 -51.02
CA ARG A 101 8.58 1.09 -51.34
C ARG A 101 9.89 1.00 -50.51
N ALA A 102 10.03 -0.08 -49.71
CA ALA A 102 11.31 -0.74 -49.39
C ALA A 102 11.04 -2.21 -48.95
N THR A 103 11.16 -3.18 -49.88
CA THR A 103 12.16 -4.29 -49.93
C THR A 103 11.94 -5.47 -48.97
N ASP A 104 11.55 -6.61 -49.56
CA ASP A 104 11.09 -7.89 -48.98
C ASP A 104 12.13 -8.76 -48.23
N SER A 105 13.32 -8.27 -47.88
CA SER A 105 14.40 -9.16 -47.40
C SER A 105 14.52 -9.33 -45.87
N GLU A 106 13.63 -8.74 -45.07
CA GLU A 106 13.69 -8.83 -43.60
C GLU A 106 12.64 -9.80 -43.00
N VAL A 107 11.67 -10.27 -43.79
CA VAL A 107 10.53 -11.07 -43.30
C VAL A 107 10.90 -12.53 -43.00
N ASP A 108 11.94 -13.08 -43.61
CA ASP A 108 12.30 -14.51 -43.49
C ASP A 108 13.05 -14.89 -42.19
N ARG A 109 13.49 -13.94 -41.36
CA ARG A 109 14.14 -14.28 -40.07
C ARG A 109 13.17 -14.42 -38.89
N ALA A 110 11.90 -14.04 -39.06
CA ALA A 110 10.93 -14.04 -37.96
C ALA A 110 10.08 -15.32 -37.83
N VAL A 111 10.27 -16.32 -38.71
CA VAL A 111 9.44 -17.54 -38.75
C VAL A 111 10.04 -18.71 -37.92
N GLY A 112 10.92 -18.42 -36.96
CA GLY A 112 11.72 -19.43 -36.26
C GLY A 112 11.37 -19.76 -34.79
N TRP A 113 10.41 -19.10 -34.16
CA TRP A 113 10.16 -19.20 -32.70
C TRP A 113 8.77 -19.73 -32.31
N ALA A 114 7.99 -20.22 -33.28
CA ALA A 114 6.71 -20.87 -33.03
C ALA A 114 6.88 -22.33 -32.59
N SER A 115 7.38 -22.54 -31.36
CA SER A 115 7.28 -23.83 -30.67
C SER A 115 5.94 -23.92 -29.92
N PRO A 116 5.10 -24.95 -30.11
CA PRO A 116 3.82 -25.07 -29.41
C PRO A 116 3.99 -25.33 -27.91
N CYS A 117 3.21 -24.62 -27.07
CA CYS A 117 3.07 -24.95 -25.65
C CYS A 117 2.46 -26.35 -25.45
N PRO A 118 3.00 -27.19 -24.55
CA PRO A 118 2.36 -28.45 -24.19
C PRO A 118 1.11 -28.21 -23.31
N PRO A 119 0.07 -29.08 -23.40
CA PRO A 119 -1.18 -28.90 -22.67
C PRO A 119 -1.00 -29.08 -21.15
N ARG A 120 -1.63 -28.17 -20.38
CA ARG A 120 -1.75 -28.22 -18.90
C ARG A 120 -2.27 -29.58 -18.45
N ARG A 121 -1.48 -30.33 -17.66
CA ARG A 121 -1.95 -31.51 -16.92
C ARG A 121 -2.91 -31.07 -15.82
N ALA A 122 -4.09 -31.68 -15.79
CA ALA A 122 -5.06 -31.57 -14.71
C ALA A 122 -4.48 -32.15 -13.41
N ILE A 123 -4.58 -31.39 -12.32
CA ILE A 123 -4.23 -31.83 -10.96
C ILE A 123 -5.41 -32.67 -10.42
N PRO A 124 -5.20 -33.93 -10.00
CA PRO A 124 -6.28 -34.73 -9.44
C PRO A 124 -6.62 -34.22 -8.04
N ARG A 125 -7.89 -33.83 -7.82
CA ARG A 125 -8.45 -33.69 -6.48
C ARG A 125 -8.55 -35.08 -5.85
N GLY A 126 -7.69 -35.33 -4.87
CA GLY A 126 -7.70 -36.59 -4.12
C GLY A 126 -7.47 -36.37 -2.64
N ARG A 127 -8.50 -36.68 -1.86
CA ARG A 127 -8.43 -37.51 -0.64
C ARG A 127 -7.70 -36.90 0.57
N TRP A 128 -8.44 -36.13 1.38
CA TRP A 128 -8.15 -36.00 2.82
C TRP A 128 -9.12 -36.93 3.54
N ALA A 129 -8.60 -38.06 4.01
CA ALA A 129 -9.21 -38.95 4.99
C ALA A 129 -8.25 -38.99 6.19
#